data_AF-A0A0G0WV97-F1
#
_entry.id   AF-A0A0G0WV97-F1
#
_cell.length_a   1.000
_cell.length_b   1.000
_cell.length_c   1.000
_cell.angle_alpha   90.00
_cell.angle_beta   90.00
_cell.angle_gamma   90.00
#
_symmetry.space_group_name_H-M   'P 1'
#
loop_
_entity.id
_entity.type
_entity.pdbx_description
1 polymer ?
#
loop_
_entity_poly.entity_id
_entity_poly.type
_entity_poly.pdbx_seq_one_letter_code
_entity_poly.pdbx_strand_id
1 'polypeptide(L)'
;MIEKNSLFYMANLYPEIGRMFSFYDSGKIEAAQNAQKRSLGIIENILSFKDIKPAGREEWNTIRNFVLGYDKLGSYERSILEKYAQPFSYKFMREYSTIR
;
A
#
# COMPACT_ATOMS: atom_id res chain seq x y z
N MET A 1 -3.37 19.05 16.06
CA MET A 1 -3.39 18.25 14.83
C MET A 1 -2.45 17.07 15.02
N ILE A 2 -2.85 15.85 14.66
CA ILE A 2 -1.95 14.69 14.68
C ILE A 2 -0.96 14.88 13.52
N GLU A 3 0.34 14.81 13.82
CA GLU A 3 1.39 14.89 12.80
C GLU A 3 1.35 13.65 11.89
N LYS A 4 1.28 13.87 10.58
CA LYS A 4 1.25 12.78 9.60
C LYS A 4 2.68 12.34 9.32
N ASN A 5 3.10 11.24 9.92
CA ASN A 5 4.40 10.61 9.68
C ASN A 5 4.31 9.48 8.63
N SER A 6 5.44 8.83 8.34
CA SER A 6 5.51 7.72 7.40
C SER A 6 4.49 6.61 7.71
N LEU A 7 4.32 6.24 8.99
CA LEU A 7 3.35 5.24 9.45
C LEU A 7 1.90 5.63 9.15
N PHE A 8 1.54 6.90 9.31
CA PHE A 8 0.22 7.40 8.94
C PHE A 8 -0.07 7.13 7.45
N TYR A 9 0.89 7.44 6.57
CA TYR A 9 0.71 7.21 5.13
C TYR A 9 0.69 5.71 4.79
N MET A 10 1.56 4.90 5.41
CA MET A 10 1.55 3.44 5.25
C MET A 10 0.18 2.84 5.58
N ALA A 11 -0.43 3.24 6.70
CA ALA A 11 -1.75 2.76 7.11
C ALA A 11 -2.87 3.10 6.11
N ASN A 12 -2.73 4.21 5.38
CA ASN A 12 -3.70 4.65 4.38
C ASN A 12 -3.47 4.01 3.00
N LEU A 13 -2.36 3.31 2.77
CA LEU A 13 -2.10 2.65 1.49
C LEU A 13 -3.02 1.43 1.28
N TYR A 14 -3.25 0.61 2.32
CA TYR A 14 -4.13 -0.58 2.22
C TYR A 14 -5.46 -0.33 1.53
N PRO A 15 -6.30 0.59 2.04
CA PRO A 15 -7.63 0.76 1.50
C PRO A 15 -7.59 1.23 0.05
N GLU A 16 -6.57 2.00 -0.36
CA GLU A 16 -6.45 2.44 -1.75
C GLU A 16 -6.05 1.33 -2.70
N ILE A 17 -5.14 0.43 -2.28
CA ILE A 17 -4.79 -0.78 -3.05
C ILE A 17 -6.02 -1.70 -3.18
N GLY A 18 -6.75 -1.93 -2.09
CA GLY A 18 -7.98 -2.74 -2.12
C GLY A 18 -9.06 -2.16 -3.03
N ARG A 19 -9.27 -0.84 -2.99
CA ARG A 19 -10.18 -0.15 -3.91
C ARG A 19 -9.72 -0.26 -5.36
N MET A 20 -8.42 -0.12 -5.61
CA MET A 20 -7.85 -0.22 -6.95
C MET A 20 -8.18 -1.56 -7.60
N PHE A 21 -7.90 -2.68 -6.91
CA PHE A 21 -8.23 -4.00 -7.42
C PHE A 21 -9.73 -4.25 -7.50
N SER A 22 -10.49 -3.86 -6.47
CA SER A 22 -11.96 -4.02 -6.49
C SER A 22 -12.62 -3.31 -7.68
N PHE A 23 -12.19 -2.08 -8.00
CA PHE A 23 -12.70 -1.36 -9.17
C PHE A 23 -12.24 -1.99 -10.49
N TYR A 24 -10.99 -2.42 -10.57
CA TYR A 24 -10.44 -3.05 -11.76
C TYR A 24 -11.16 -4.36 -12.09
N ASP A 25 -11.33 -5.22 -11.10
CA ASP A 25 -12.01 -6.50 -11.24
C ASP A 25 -13.51 -6.32 -11.56
N SER A 26 -14.09 -5.17 -11.20
CA SER A 26 -15.46 -4.79 -11.57
C SER A 26 -15.57 -4.07 -12.93
N GLY A 27 -14.48 -3.94 -13.69
CA GLY A 27 -14.45 -3.22 -14.98
C GLY A 27 -14.56 -1.70 -14.87
N LYS A 28 -14.51 -1.13 -13.66
CA LYS A 28 -14.60 0.32 -13.40
C LYS A 28 -13.22 0.98 -13.55
N ILE A 29 -12.70 0.99 -14.78
CA ILE A 29 -11.30 1.35 -15.08
C ILE A 29 -10.93 2.75 -14.59
N GLU A 30 -11.78 3.77 -14.79
CA GLU A 30 -11.48 5.13 -14.34
C GLU A 30 -11.36 5.22 -12.81
N ALA A 31 -12.26 4.54 -12.08
CA ALA A 31 -12.21 4.48 -10.63
C ALA A 31 -10.96 3.76 -10.12
N ALA A 32 -10.54 2.69 -10.82
CA ALA A 32 -9.30 1.97 -10.54
C ALA A 32 -8.07 2.88 -10.76
N GLN A 33 -8.01 3.61 -11.87
CA GLN A 33 -6.94 4.58 -12.15
C GLN A 33 -6.90 5.72 -11.11
N ASN A 34 -8.05 6.19 -10.64
CA ASN A 34 -8.10 7.18 -9.58
C ASN A 34 -7.57 6.63 -8.24
N ALA A 35 -7.87 5.37 -7.90
CA ALA A 35 -7.30 4.69 -6.74
C ALA A 35 -5.78 4.44 -6.89
N GLN A 36 -5.32 4.10 -8.09
CA GLN A 36 -3.90 3.98 -8.42
C GLN A 36 -3.17 5.31 -8.18
N LYS A 37 -3.68 6.43 -8.70
CA LYS A 37 -3.10 7.77 -8.48
C LYS A 37 -2.99 8.11 -7.00
N ARG A 38 -4.03 7.82 -6.21
CA ARG A 38 -4.00 8.04 -4.75
C ARG A 38 -2.95 7.15 -4.07
N SER A 39 -2.87 5.88 -4.45
CA SER A 39 -1.86 4.94 -3.94
C SER A 39 -0.43 5.42 -4.23
N LEU A 40 -0.16 5.87 -5.46
CA LEU A 40 1.12 6.45 -5.85
C LEU A 40 1.44 7.70 -5.03
N GLY A 41 0.47 8.61 -4.86
CA GLY A 41 0.65 9.79 -4.02
C GLY A 41 0.99 9.46 -2.56
N ILE A 42 0.40 8.39 -2.01
CA ILE A 42 0.75 7.91 -0.67
C ILE A 42 2.19 7.37 -0.63
N ILE A 43 2.61 6.59 -1.62
CA ILE A 43 3.96 6.03 -1.70
C ILE A 43 5.02 7.15 -1.83
N GLU A 44 4.76 8.17 -2.65
CA GLU A 44 5.65 9.33 -2.76
C GLU A 44 5.78 10.07 -1.42
N ASN A 45 4.67 10.22 -0.68
CA ASN A 45 4.73 10.79 0.67
C ASN A 45 5.59 9.92 1.60
N ILE A 46 5.44 8.59 1.58
CA ILE A 46 6.28 7.69 2.38
C ILE A 46 7.77 7.87 2.05
N LEU A 47 8.12 7.88 0.76
CA LEU A 47 9.49 8.05 0.27
C LEU A 47 10.07 9.43 0.60
N SER A 48 9.24 10.44 0.85
CA SER A 48 9.69 11.78 1.22
C SER A 48 10.24 11.85 2.66
N PHE A 49 9.87 10.91 3.53
CA PHE A 49 10.32 10.93 4.93
C PHE A 49 11.75 10.41 5.09
N LYS A 50 12.52 11.08 5.97
CA LYS A 50 13.92 10.74 6.25
C LYS A 50 14.10 9.51 7.16
N ASP A 51 13.04 9.09 7.85
CA ASP A 51 13.02 7.91 8.71
C ASP A 51 13.03 6.58 7.93
N ILE A 52 12.71 6.62 6.64
CA ILE A 52 12.82 5.47 5.75
C ILE A 52 14.29 5.21 5.40
N LYS A 53 14.84 4.14 5.97
CA LYS A 53 16.19 3.63 5.69
C LYS A 53 16.36 3.23 4.22
N PRO A 54 17.59 3.19 3.67
CA PRO A 54 17.84 2.85 2.27
C PRO A 54 17.17 1.53 1.81
N ALA A 55 17.30 0.45 2.59
CA ALA A 55 16.63 -0.81 2.26
C ALA A 55 15.10 -0.68 2.16
N GLY A 56 14.48 0.07 3.07
CA GLY A 56 13.05 0.36 3.01
C GLY A 56 12.65 1.19 1.79
N ARG A 57 13.53 2.09 1.30
CA ARG A 57 13.28 2.85 0.07
C ARG A 57 13.19 1.95 -1.15
N GLU A 58 14.06 0.94 -1.25
CA GLU A 58 14.02 -0.04 -2.34
C GLU A 58 12.73 -0.89 -2.30
N GLU A 59 12.30 -1.28 -1.11
CA GLU A 59 11.00 -1.95 -0.94
C GLU A 59 9.86 -1.06 -1.43
N TRP A 60 9.81 0.21 -1.01
CA TRP A 60 8.78 1.15 -1.45
C TRP A 60 8.82 1.45 -2.96
N ASN A 61 10.01 1.49 -3.58
CA ASN A 61 10.16 1.59 -5.02
C ASN A 61 9.62 0.35 -5.74
N THR A 62 9.84 -0.84 -5.19
CA THR A 62 9.26 -2.08 -5.72
C THR A 62 7.73 -2.06 -5.64
N ILE A 63 7.17 -1.63 -4.50
CA ILE A 63 5.72 -1.45 -4.33
C ILE A 63 5.17 -0.42 -5.32
N ARG A 64 5.86 0.70 -5.53
CA ARG A 64 5.49 1.70 -6.55
C ARG A 64 5.39 1.08 -7.94
N ASN A 65 6.34 0.25 -8.34
CA ASN A 65 6.34 -0.42 -9.64
C ASN A 65 5.17 -1.39 -9.78
N PHE A 66 4.84 -2.13 -8.72
CA PHE A 66 3.65 -3.00 -8.72
C PHE A 66 2.36 -2.20 -8.86
N VAL A 67 2.24 -1.05 -8.18
CA VAL A 67 1.07 -0.16 -8.33
C VAL A 67 1.00 0.42 -9.75
N LEU A 68 2.13 0.77 -10.37
CA LEU A 68 2.16 1.27 -11.74
C LEU A 68 1.66 0.23 -12.76
N GLY A 69 2.04 -1.03 -12.57
CA GLY A 69 1.65 -2.15 -13.44
C GLY A 69 0.54 -3.03 -12.90
N TYR A 70 -0.35 -2.50 -12.04
CA TYR A 70 -1.33 -3.30 -11.27
C TYR A 70 -2.24 -4.18 -12.15
N ASP A 71 -2.52 -3.71 -13.37
CA ASP A 71 -3.34 -4.38 -14.39
C ASP A 71 -2.68 -5.61 -15.01
N LYS A 72 -1.36 -5.73 -14.87
CA LYS A 72 -0.55 -6.85 -15.37
C LYS A 72 -0.18 -7.86 -14.28
N LEU A 73 -0.58 -7.61 -13.04
CA LEU A 73 -0.21 -8.44 -11.90
C LEU A 73 -1.06 -9.71 -11.85
N GLY A 74 -0.38 -10.84 -11.68
CA GLY A 74 -0.99 -12.11 -11.36
C GLY A 74 -1.45 -12.17 -9.90
N SER A 75 -2.09 -13.27 -9.53
CA SER A 75 -2.61 -13.48 -8.17
C SER A 75 -1.51 -13.42 -7.09
N TYR A 76 -0.31 -13.89 -7.42
CA TYR A 76 0.83 -13.86 -6.50
C TYR A 76 1.27 -12.43 -6.20
N GLU A 77 1.51 -11.60 -7.22
CA GLU A 77 1.97 -10.22 -7.05
C GLU A 77 0.90 -9.34 -6.38
N ARG A 78 -0.38 -9.56 -6.72
CA ARG A 78 -1.51 -8.92 -6.01
C ARG A 78 -1.48 -9.23 -4.52
N SER A 79 -1.24 -10.49 -4.15
CA SER A 79 -1.14 -10.89 -2.74
C SER A 79 0.01 -10.21 -2.00
N ILE A 80 1.12 -9.92 -2.69
CA ILE A 80 2.24 -9.16 -2.11
C ILE A 80 1.81 -7.72 -1.82
N LEU A 81 1.17 -7.05 -2.78
CA LEU A 81 0.66 -5.69 -2.60
C LEU A 81 -0.33 -5.58 -1.45
N GLU A 82 -1.27 -6.52 -1.37
CA GLU A 82 -2.24 -6.58 -0.28
C GLU A 82 -1.58 -6.84 1.08
N LYS A 83 -0.53 -7.68 1.16
CA LYS A 83 0.23 -7.92 2.40
C LYS A 83 1.07 -6.74 2.86
N TYR A 84 1.68 -6.01 1.92
CA TYR A 84 2.45 -4.81 2.24
C TYR A 84 1.55 -3.70 2.71
N ALA A 85 0.43 -3.54 2.03
CA ALA A 85 -0.53 -2.53 2.35
C ALA A 85 -1.33 -2.94 3.60
N GLN A 86 -1.45 -4.23 3.95
CA GLN A 86 -2.25 -4.76 5.08
C GLN A 86 -2.14 -3.88 6.32
N PRO A 87 -3.27 -3.53 6.99
CA PRO A 87 -3.28 -2.52 8.03
C PRO A 87 -2.24 -2.86 9.09
N PHE A 88 -1.47 -1.86 9.51
CA PHE A 88 -0.56 -1.99 10.65
C PHE A 88 -1.27 -2.62 11.86
N SER A 89 -2.57 -2.31 12.05
CA SER A 89 -3.42 -2.91 13.07
C SER A 89 -3.57 -4.43 12.96
N TYR A 90 -3.59 -5.02 11.75
CA TYR A 90 -3.65 -6.48 11.60
C TYR A 90 -2.33 -7.15 11.99
N LYS A 91 -1.19 -6.56 11.60
CA LYS A 91 0.15 -7.03 12.01
C LYS A 91 0.34 -6.89 13.53
N PHE A 92 -0.09 -5.77 14.10
CA PHE A 92 -0.02 -5.47 15.53
C PHE A 92 -0.95 -6.36 16.38
N MET A 93 -2.21 -6.55 15.97
CA MET A 93 -3.15 -7.41 16.70
C MET A 93 -2.75 -8.89 16.66
N ARG A 94 -2.10 -9.34 15.58
CA ARG A 94 -1.61 -10.73 15.51
C ARG A 94 -0.50 -10.99 16.52
N GLU A 95 0.45 -10.07 16.69
CA GLU A 95 1.51 -10.26 17.69
C GLU A 95 0.96 -10.31 19.13
N TYR A 96 -0.02 -9.46 19.47
CA TYR A 96 -0.67 -9.52 20.79
C TYR A 96 -1.57 -10.74 21.00
N SER A 97 -2.08 -11.36 19.92
CA SER A 97 -2.87 -12.59 20.03
C SER A 97 -2.03 -13.84 20.33
N THR A 98 -0.72 -13.79 20.05
CA THR A 98 0.25 -14.86 20.35
C THR A 98 0.94 -14.72 21.71
N ILE A 99 0.70 -13.64 22.47
CA ILE A 99 1.22 -13.45 23.84
C ILE A 99 0.16 -13.88 24.87
N ARG A 100 -0.51 -15.01 24.65
CA ARG A 100 -1.41 -15.62 25.64
C ARG A 100 -1.01 -17.06 25.92
#